data_AF-A0A376VJ25-F1
#
_entry.id   AF-A0A376VJ25-F1
#
_cell.length_a   1.000
_cell.length_b   1.000
_cell.length_c   1.000
_cell.angle_alpha   90.00
_cell.angle_beta   90.00
_cell.angle_gamma   90.00
#
_symmetry.space_group_name_H-M   'P 1'
#
loop_
_entity.id
_entity.type
_entity.pdbx_description
1 polymer ?
#
loop_
_entity_poly.entity_id
_entity_poly.type
_entity_poly.pdbx_seq_one_letter_code
_entity_poly.pdbx_strand_id
1 'polypeptide(L)'
;MPVHSTAFRPIDDASLARNPFRIFTSLLRLELIENEFLRQKAAEILRQRDIFTPRCRQLLEEYEQRGGFNETQAQEFVQEALETFRWHQSATVDEVTYRALHNEHRLIADVVCFPGCHINHLTPRTLDIDRVQSMMPECGIEPKILIEGPPRREVPILLRQTSFKALEETVLFAGQKQGTHTARFGEIEQRGVALTPKGRQLYDDLLRNAGTGQDNLTHQMHLQETFRTFPDSEFLMRQQGLAWFRYRLTPSGEAHRQAIHPGDDPQPLIERGWIVAQPITYEDFLPVSAAGIFQSNLGNETQARSHGNASREAFEQALGCPVLDEFQLYQEAEERSKRRCGLL
;
A
#
# COMPACT_ATOMS: atom_id res chain seq x y z
N MET A 1 -0.32 5.80 -15.98
CA MET A 1 -0.18 4.40 -15.51
C MET A 1 -1.42 3.61 -15.91
N PRO A 2 -1.29 2.55 -16.75
CA PRO A 2 -2.44 1.80 -17.27
C PRO A 2 -2.97 0.76 -16.26
N VAL A 3 -3.19 1.14 -15.00
CA VAL A 3 -3.66 0.22 -13.93
C VAL A 3 -4.68 0.87 -13.01
N HIS A 4 -5.48 0.03 -12.37
CA HIS A 4 -6.25 0.31 -11.15
C HIS A 4 -5.93 -0.78 -10.11
N SER A 5 -6.08 -0.49 -8.82
CA SER A 5 -5.52 -1.34 -7.77
C SER A 5 -6.37 -1.36 -6.50
N THR A 6 -6.16 -2.37 -5.67
CA THR A 6 -6.67 -2.47 -4.29
C THR A 6 -5.62 -3.07 -3.36
N ALA A 7 -5.89 -3.09 -2.06
CA ALA A 7 -5.07 -3.76 -1.06
C ALA A 7 -5.84 -4.92 -0.41
N PHE A 8 -5.26 -6.12 -0.45
CA PHE A 8 -5.72 -7.26 0.34
C PHE A 8 -5.05 -7.21 1.71
N ARG A 9 -5.85 -7.10 2.77
CA ARG A 9 -5.36 -7.01 4.16
C ARG A 9 -6.37 -7.51 5.19
N PRO A 10 -5.92 -7.87 6.41
CA PRO A 10 -6.80 -8.00 7.55
C PRO A 10 -7.51 -6.67 7.89
N ILE A 11 -8.70 -6.78 8.47
CA ILE A 11 -9.54 -5.63 8.82
C ILE A 11 -9.94 -5.60 10.30
N ASP A 12 -9.83 -6.72 11.02
CA ASP A 12 -10.15 -6.78 12.44
C ASP A 12 -8.94 -6.39 13.30
N ASP A 13 -9.23 -5.79 14.46
CA ASP A 13 -8.21 -5.26 15.37
C ASP A 13 -7.21 -6.35 15.82
N ALA A 14 -7.69 -7.59 16.04
CA ALA A 14 -6.87 -8.67 16.57
C ALA A 14 -5.95 -9.27 15.50
N SER A 15 -6.43 -9.47 14.27
CA SER A 15 -5.59 -9.95 13.17
C SER A 15 -4.55 -8.92 12.77
N LEU A 16 -4.90 -7.63 12.72
CA LEU A 16 -3.93 -6.56 12.45
C LEU A 16 -2.84 -6.51 13.53
N ALA A 17 -3.20 -6.67 14.80
CA ALA A 17 -2.23 -6.72 15.90
C ALA A 17 -1.35 -7.98 15.85
N ARG A 18 -1.87 -9.10 15.31
CA ARG A 18 -1.14 -10.37 15.18
C ARG A 18 -0.17 -10.36 13.99
N ASN A 19 -0.65 -9.98 12.82
CA ASN A 19 0.15 -9.89 11.60
C ASN A 19 -0.55 -8.97 10.57
N PRO A 20 -0.09 -7.71 10.40
CA PRO A 20 -0.66 -6.76 9.45
C PRO A 20 -0.03 -6.91 8.05
N PHE A 21 0.10 -8.14 7.56
CA PHE A 21 0.59 -8.41 6.21
C PHE A 21 -0.44 -7.97 5.17
N ARG A 22 0.02 -7.30 4.11
CA ARG A 22 -0.83 -6.63 3.12
C ARG A 22 -0.21 -6.78 1.75
N ILE A 23 -1.05 -7.00 0.74
CA ILE A 23 -0.63 -7.08 -0.66
C ILE A 23 -1.37 -5.99 -1.43
N PHE A 24 -0.61 -5.05 -2.00
CA PHE A 24 -1.14 -4.11 -2.98
C PHE A 24 -1.19 -4.80 -4.34
N THR A 25 -2.38 -4.91 -4.93
CA THR A 25 -2.62 -5.67 -6.16
C THR A 25 -3.18 -4.76 -7.24
N SER A 26 -2.45 -4.66 -8.35
CA SER A 26 -2.82 -3.87 -9.52
C SER A 26 -3.32 -4.77 -10.65
N LEU A 27 -4.40 -4.36 -11.31
CA LEU A 27 -4.92 -4.97 -12.52
C LEU A 27 -4.55 -4.10 -13.73
N LEU A 28 -3.90 -4.70 -14.73
CA LEU A 28 -3.53 -4.05 -15.99
C LEU A 28 -4.77 -3.76 -16.83
N ARG A 29 -4.92 -2.51 -17.26
CA ARG A 29 -6.01 -2.02 -18.11
C ARG A 29 -5.58 -1.99 -19.57
N LEU A 30 -5.81 -3.10 -20.27
CA LEU A 30 -5.38 -3.26 -21.67
C LEU A 30 -6.00 -2.22 -22.60
N GLU A 31 -7.20 -1.73 -22.31
CA GLU A 31 -7.87 -0.68 -23.09
C GLU A 31 -7.12 0.66 -23.10
N LEU A 32 -6.15 0.83 -22.19
CA LEU A 32 -5.27 2.01 -22.13
C LEU A 32 -3.96 1.83 -22.92
N ILE A 33 -3.74 0.67 -23.56
CA ILE A 33 -2.62 0.46 -24.49
C ILE A 33 -2.99 1.08 -25.83
N GLU A 34 -2.31 2.13 -26.28
CA GLU A 34 -2.71 2.91 -27.45
C GLU A 34 -2.58 2.10 -28.75
N ASN A 35 -1.49 1.35 -28.88
CA ASN A 35 -1.26 0.51 -30.04
C ASN A 35 -2.18 -0.72 -30.03
N GLU A 36 -3.16 -0.74 -30.94
CA GLU A 36 -4.16 -1.81 -31.03
C GLU A 36 -3.55 -3.19 -31.28
N PHE A 37 -2.50 -3.29 -32.10
CA PHE A 37 -1.81 -4.55 -32.36
C PHE A 37 -1.11 -5.08 -31.10
N LEU A 38 -0.42 -4.21 -30.36
CA LEU A 38 0.20 -4.59 -29.08
C LEU A 38 -0.84 -4.95 -28.03
N ARG A 39 -1.97 -4.24 -28.00
CA ARG A 39 -3.10 -4.54 -27.11
C ARG A 39 -3.64 -5.95 -27.35
N GLN A 40 -3.92 -6.30 -28.61
CA GLN A 40 -4.40 -7.63 -28.98
C GLN A 40 -3.37 -8.72 -28.64
N LYS A 41 -2.09 -8.46 -28.92
CA LYS A 41 -0.99 -9.39 -28.60
C LYS A 41 -0.85 -9.59 -27.10
N ALA A 42 -0.92 -8.52 -26.30
CA ALA A 42 -0.89 -8.60 -24.85
C ALA A 42 -2.07 -9.43 -24.29
N ALA A 43 -3.28 -9.21 -24.81
CA ALA A 43 -4.45 -10.00 -24.44
C ALA A 43 -4.28 -11.49 -24.77
N GLU A 44 -3.65 -11.82 -25.91
CA GLU A 44 -3.34 -13.19 -26.29
C GLU A 44 -2.36 -13.88 -25.36
N ILE A 45 -1.26 -13.21 -25.03
CA ILE A 45 -0.25 -13.76 -24.11
C ILE A 45 -0.88 -13.98 -22.72
N LEU A 46 -1.65 -13.00 -22.23
CA LEU A 46 -2.26 -13.05 -20.90
C LEU A 46 -3.35 -14.12 -20.76
N ARG A 47 -4.12 -14.44 -21.82
CA ARG A 47 -5.14 -15.51 -21.74
C ARG A 47 -4.57 -16.93 -21.81
N GLN A 48 -3.34 -17.08 -22.32
CA GLN A 48 -2.70 -18.38 -22.50
C GLN A 48 -1.90 -18.85 -21.28
N ARG A 49 -1.67 -17.97 -20.30
CA ARG A 49 -0.94 -18.31 -19.07
C ARG A 49 -1.87 -18.85 -17.98
N ASP A 50 -1.32 -19.69 -17.13
CA ASP A 50 -1.93 -20.06 -15.85
C ASP A 50 -0.93 -19.72 -14.73
N ILE A 51 -1.30 -18.76 -13.88
CA ILE A 51 -0.41 -18.23 -12.84
C ILE A 51 -0.50 -19.01 -11.52
N PHE A 52 -1.49 -19.88 -11.38
CA PHE A 52 -1.70 -20.69 -10.17
C PHE A 52 -1.37 -22.14 -10.47
N THR A 53 -0.64 -22.79 -9.57
CA THR A 53 -0.39 -24.23 -9.73
C THR A 53 -1.70 -25.01 -9.65
N PRO A 54 -1.81 -26.18 -10.31
CA PRO A 54 -2.99 -27.02 -10.20
C PRO A 54 -3.33 -27.39 -8.75
N ARG A 55 -2.31 -27.61 -7.90
CA ARG A 55 -2.50 -27.94 -6.50
C ARG A 55 -3.00 -26.76 -5.66
N CYS A 56 -2.52 -25.54 -5.94
CA CYS A 56 -3.04 -24.31 -5.32
C CYS A 56 -4.56 -24.17 -5.54
N ARG A 57 -5.03 -24.39 -6.79
CA ARG A 57 -6.46 -24.33 -7.13
C ARG A 57 -7.28 -25.42 -6.41
N GLN A 58 -6.78 -26.65 -6.35
CA GLN A 58 -7.43 -27.73 -5.61
C GLN A 58 -7.57 -27.42 -4.12
N LEU A 59 -6.51 -26.91 -3.49
CA LEU A 59 -6.54 -26.52 -2.07
C LEU A 59 -7.54 -25.39 -1.82
N LEU A 60 -7.66 -24.43 -2.74
CA LEU A 60 -8.66 -23.36 -2.66
C LEU A 60 -10.09 -23.93 -2.69
N GLU A 61 -10.39 -24.86 -3.61
CA GLU A 61 -11.69 -25.54 -3.65
C GLU A 61 -11.96 -26.35 -2.38
N GLU A 62 -10.94 -27.06 -1.85
CA GLU A 62 -11.05 -27.78 -0.57
C GLU A 62 -11.37 -26.84 0.60
N TYR A 63 -10.75 -25.65 0.63
CA TYR A 63 -11.02 -24.63 1.64
C TYR A 63 -12.46 -24.14 1.57
N GLU A 64 -12.95 -23.80 0.39
CA GLU A 64 -14.32 -23.31 0.19
C GLU A 64 -15.37 -24.36 0.60
N GLN A 65 -15.11 -25.64 0.31
CA GLN A 65 -16.03 -26.73 0.67
C GLN A 65 -16.07 -27.02 2.17
N ARG A 66 -14.95 -26.85 2.89
CA ARG A 66 -14.81 -27.22 4.31
C ARG A 66 -14.87 -26.05 5.28
N GLY A 67 -14.70 -24.83 4.78
CA GLY A 67 -14.65 -23.60 5.58
C GLY A 67 -13.33 -23.40 6.35
N GLY A 68 -12.26 -24.13 6.01
CA GLY A 68 -10.99 -24.03 6.72
C GLY A 68 -9.97 -25.10 6.33
N PHE A 69 -8.71 -24.87 6.73
CA PHE A 69 -7.61 -25.83 6.61
C PHE A 69 -7.20 -26.40 7.97
N ASN A 70 -6.70 -27.63 7.97
CA ASN A 70 -5.80 -28.10 9.02
C ASN A 70 -4.35 -27.63 8.77
N GLU A 71 -3.45 -27.87 9.72
CA GLU A 71 -2.06 -27.40 9.63
C GLU A 71 -1.32 -27.89 8.37
N THR A 72 -1.46 -29.17 8.02
CA THR A 72 -0.79 -29.74 6.84
C THR A 72 -1.28 -29.10 5.55
N GLN A 73 -2.60 -28.94 5.40
CA GLN A 73 -3.18 -28.27 4.24
C GLN A 73 -2.76 -26.80 4.16
N ALA A 74 -2.72 -26.10 5.29
CA ALA A 74 -2.31 -24.70 5.32
C ALA A 74 -0.82 -24.53 4.95
N GLN A 75 0.06 -25.41 5.45
CA GLN A 75 1.47 -25.41 5.08
C GLN A 75 1.67 -25.69 3.58
N GLU A 76 0.95 -26.68 3.04
CA GLU A 76 0.97 -27.00 1.61
C GLU A 76 0.46 -25.81 0.77
N PHE A 77 -0.65 -25.20 1.18
CA PHE A 77 -1.22 -24.04 0.49
C PHE A 77 -0.25 -22.85 0.44
N VAL A 78 0.47 -22.58 1.53
CA VAL A 78 1.50 -21.52 1.55
C VAL A 78 2.62 -21.80 0.54
N GLN A 79 3.09 -23.04 0.43
CA GLN A 79 4.14 -23.39 -0.54
C GLN A 79 3.63 -23.27 -1.98
N GLU A 80 2.44 -23.78 -2.27
CA GLU A 80 1.85 -23.75 -3.61
C GLU A 80 1.48 -22.34 -4.06
N ALA A 81 0.96 -21.50 -3.16
CA ALA A 81 0.67 -20.09 -3.45
C ALA A 81 1.94 -19.26 -3.65
N LEU A 82 3.05 -19.60 -2.98
CA LEU A 82 4.33 -18.90 -3.13
C LEU A 82 4.89 -19.02 -4.56
N GLU A 83 4.62 -20.13 -5.26
CA GLU A 83 5.06 -20.32 -6.65
C GLU A 83 4.45 -19.29 -7.61
N THR A 84 3.24 -18.78 -7.34
CA THR A 84 2.61 -17.72 -8.16
C THR A 84 3.43 -16.42 -8.16
N PHE A 85 4.19 -16.15 -7.10
CA PHE A 85 4.94 -14.90 -6.89
C PHE A 85 6.45 -15.05 -7.11
N ARG A 86 6.93 -16.25 -7.48
CA ARG A 86 8.35 -16.52 -7.70
C ARG A 86 8.86 -15.76 -8.92
N TRP A 87 10.08 -15.24 -8.83
CA TRP A 87 10.75 -14.63 -9.98
C TRP A 87 11.22 -15.71 -10.95
N HIS A 88 10.91 -15.53 -12.23
CA HIS A 88 11.40 -16.37 -13.32
C HIS A 88 12.20 -15.52 -14.31
N GLN A 89 13.46 -15.87 -14.54
CA GLN A 89 14.33 -15.14 -15.45
C GLN A 89 13.93 -15.32 -16.93
N SER A 90 13.22 -16.40 -17.26
CA SER A 90 12.78 -16.67 -18.64
C SER A 90 11.47 -15.96 -18.94
N ALA A 91 11.49 -15.07 -19.93
CA ALA A 91 10.29 -14.46 -20.48
C ALA A 91 9.48 -15.48 -21.29
N THR A 92 8.17 -15.28 -21.36
CA THR A 92 7.21 -16.11 -22.13
C THR A 92 7.07 -15.68 -23.59
N VAL A 93 7.80 -14.64 -24.00
CA VAL A 93 7.74 -14.02 -25.33
C VAL A 93 9.14 -13.92 -25.93
N ASP A 94 9.22 -13.66 -27.23
CA ASP A 94 10.48 -13.31 -27.90
C ASP A 94 10.95 -11.88 -27.56
N GLU A 95 12.23 -11.60 -27.80
CA GLU A 95 12.86 -10.31 -27.50
C GLU A 95 12.19 -9.14 -28.23
N VAL A 96 11.74 -9.33 -29.47
CA VAL A 96 11.12 -8.25 -30.27
C VAL A 96 9.78 -7.86 -29.64
N THR A 97 8.99 -8.86 -29.24
CA THR A 97 7.73 -8.65 -28.51
C THR A 97 7.97 -7.96 -27.17
N TYR A 98 8.96 -8.43 -26.40
CA TYR A 98 9.31 -7.81 -25.12
C TYR A 98 9.68 -6.34 -25.30
N ARG A 99 10.56 -6.01 -26.26
CA ARG A 99 10.97 -4.63 -26.54
C ARG A 99 9.79 -3.75 -26.97
N ALA A 100 8.89 -4.28 -27.79
CA ALA A 100 7.71 -3.53 -28.23
C ALA A 100 6.79 -3.17 -27.05
N LEU A 101 6.48 -4.14 -26.18
CA LEU A 101 5.67 -3.90 -24.97
C LEU A 101 6.40 -3.01 -23.95
N HIS A 102 7.72 -3.13 -23.86
CA HIS A 102 8.55 -2.32 -22.96
C HIS A 102 8.58 -0.85 -23.39
N ASN A 103 8.71 -0.61 -24.69
CA ASN A 103 8.69 0.73 -25.27
C ASN A 103 7.32 1.40 -25.17
N GLU A 104 6.23 0.62 -25.25
CA GLU A 104 4.89 1.14 -24.97
C GLU A 104 4.80 1.62 -23.51
N HIS A 105 5.14 0.75 -22.56
CA HIS A 105 5.28 1.09 -21.15
C HIS A 105 5.96 -0.04 -20.39
N ARG A 106 7.03 0.21 -19.62
CA ARG A 106 7.79 -0.90 -18.99
C ARG A 106 6.93 -1.77 -18.03
N LEU A 107 5.90 -1.20 -17.40
CA LEU A 107 4.91 -1.98 -16.63
C LEU A 107 4.16 -3.02 -17.48
N ILE A 108 3.81 -2.70 -18.73
CA ILE A 108 3.11 -3.65 -19.61
C ILE A 108 4.04 -4.85 -19.85
N ALA A 109 5.31 -4.62 -20.17
CA ALA A 109 6.27 -5.71 -20.33
C ALA A 109 6.45 -6.52 -19.03
N ASP A 110 6.53 -5.87 -17.87
CA ASP A 110 6.66 -6.55 -16.57
C ASP A 110 5.47 -7.47 -16.26
N VAL A 111 4.25 -7.08 -16.64
CA VAL A 111 3.04 -7.88 -16.38
C VAL A 111 2.80 -8.96 -17.44
N VAL A 112 3.06 -8.66 -18.71
CA VAL A 112 2.67 -9.51 -19.85
C VAL A 112 3.73 -10.56 -20.18
N CYS A 113 5.02 -10.23 -20.05
CA CYS A 113 6.11 -11.03 -20.62
C CYS A 113 6.61 -12.16 -19.70
N PHE A 114 6.03 -12.35 -18.51
CA PHE A 114 6.52 -13.30 -17.51
C PHE A 114 5.47 -14.36 -17.16
N PRO A 115 5.89 -15.55 -16.66
CA PRO A 115 4.98 -16.66 -16.37
C PRO A 115 3.93 -16.34 -15.31
N GLY A 116 4.33 -15.61 -14.26
CA GLY A 116 3.50 -15.31 -13.09
C GLY A 116 3.41 -13.81 -12.78
N CYS A 117 3.05 -13.49 -11.55
CA CYS A 117 3.01 -12.13 -11.02
C CYS A 117 4.05 -11.98 -9.89
N HIS A 118 5.32 -11.95 -10.28
CA HIS A 118 6.45 -11.87 -9.34
C HIS A 118 6.34 -10.68 -8.39
N ILE A 119 6.92 -10.83 -7.20
CA ILE A 119 6.97 -9.76 -6.19
C ILE A 119 7.61 -8.51 -6.81
N ASN A 120 6.90 -7.39 -6.85
CA ASN A 120 7.48 -6.13 -7.30
C ASN A 120 8.52 -5.62 -6.29
N HIS A 121 8.11 -5.53 -5.02
CA HIS A 121 8.95 -5.23 -3.85
C HIS A 121 8.29 -5.82 -2.59
N LEU A 122 9.06 -5.94 -1.51
CA LEU A 122 8.54 -6.32 -0.18
C LEU A 122 9.02 -5.28 0.83
N THR A 123 8.07 -4.50 1.35
CA THR A 123 8.36 -3.29 2.13
C THR A 123 8.31 -3.59 3.64
N PRO A 124 9.44 -3.47 4.37
CA PRO A 124 9.41 -3.55 5.82
C PRO A 124 8.94 -2.22 6.45
N ARG A 125 8.46 -2.31 7.69
CA ARG A 125 8.09 -1.14 8.50
C ARG A 125 9.27 -0.67 9.34
N THR A 126 9.58 0.63 9.29
CA THR A 126 10.48 1.32 10.23
C THR A 126 9.72 2.30 11.14
N LEU A 127 10.32 2.64 12.28
CA LEU A 127 9.83 3.69 13.18
C LEU A 127 10.40 5.07 12.83
N ASP A 128 11.58 5.14 12.23
CA ASP A 128 12.21 6.38 11.78
C ASP A 128 12.80 6.17 10.37
N ILE A 129 12.08 6.64 9.36
CA ILE A 129 12.50 6.54 7.95
C ILE A 129 13.67 7.44 7.63
N ASP A 130 13.81 8.60 8.29
CA ASP A 130 14.92 9.52 8.06
C ASP A 130 16.22 8.86 8.53
N ARG A 131 16.18 8.20 9.70
CA ARG A 131 17.33 7.45 10.22
C ARG A 131 17.69 6.29 9.30
N VAL A 132 16.72 5.50 8.83
CA VAL A 132 16.98 4.40 7.89
C VAL A 132 17.58 4.91 6.59
N GLN A 133 17.02 5.96 5.98
CA GLN A 133 17.54 6.54 4.74
C GLN A 133 18.99 7.01 4.91
N SER A 134 19.35 7.61 6.05
CA SER A 134 20.73 8.03 6.33
C SER A 134 21.73 6.88 6.45
N MET A 135 21.28 5.69 6.90
CA MET A 135 22.13 4.51 7.09
C MET A 135 22.22 3.61 5.85
N MET A 136 21.30 3.76 4.89
CA MET A 136 21.26 2.94 3.68
C MET A 136 22.59 2.97 2.89
N PRO A 137 23.24 4.13 2.63
CA PRO A 137 24.52 4.17 1.93
C PRO A 137 25.65 3.44 2.66
N GLU A 138 25.66 3.48 4.00
CA GLU A 138 26.64 2.74 4.82
C GLU A 138 26.48 1.21 4.67
N CYS A 139 25.30 0.77 4.26
CA CYS A 139 24.96 -0.64 4.00
C CYS A 139 24.98 -1.00 2.51
N GLY A 140 25.51 -0.14 1.63
CA GLY A 140 25.58 -0.38 0.18
C GLY A 140 24.25 -0.21 -0.57
N ILE A 141 23.27 0.44 0.05
CA ILE A 141 21.97 0.75 -0.57
C ILE A 141 21.96 2.24 -0.92
N GLU A 142 21.70 2.58 -2.18
CA GLU A 142 21.53 3.98 -2.62
C GLU A 142 20.03 4.33 -2.66
N PRO A 143 19.49 5.01 -1.63
CA PRO A 143 18.10 5.41 -1.62
C PRO A 143 17.85 6.58 -2.56
N LYS A 144 16.61 6.67 -3.04
CA LYS A 144 16.13 7.92 -3.58
C LYS A 144 16.17 8.99 -2.48
N ILE A 145 16.57 10.18 -2.87
CA ILE A 145 16.60 11.34 -1.97
C ILE A 145 15.17 11.70 -1.54
N LEU A 146 14.19 11.53 -2.43
CA LEU A 146 12.80 11.88 -2.16
C LEU A 146 12.15 10.85 -1.21
N ILE A 147 11.57 11.35 -0.12
CA ILE A 147 10.60 10.63 0.72
C ILE A 147 9.20 11.10 0.33
N GLU A 148 8.37 10.16 -0.09
CA GLU A 148 6.95 10.37 -0.36
C GLU A 148 6.14 10.39 0.94
N GLY A 149 5.03 11.12 0.95
CA GLY A 149 4.17 11.28 2.11
C GLY A 149 4.30 12.66 2.77
N PRO A 150 3.78 12.82 4.00
CA PRO A 150 3.96 14.07 4.76
C PRO A 150 5.45 14.26 5.13
N PRO A 151 5.85 15.48 5.51
CA PRO A 151 7.18 15.70 6.06
C PRO A 151 7.34 15.01 7.43
N ARG A 152 8.54 15.07 8.01
CA ARG A 152 8.79 14.62 9.39
C ARG A 152 7.88 15.37 10.37
N ARG A 153 7.33 14.63 11.34
CA ARG A 153 6.35 15.08 12.33
C ARG A 153 6.53 14.35 13.66
N GLU A 154 6.14 14.99 14.76
CA GLU A 154 6.08 14.38 16.08
C GLU A 154 4.95 13.35 16.18
N VAL A 155 3.81 13.63 15.52
CA VAL A 155 2.72 12.67 15.34
C VAL A 155 2.61 12.33 13.85
N PRO A 156 3.26 11.23 13.40
CA PRO A 156 3.22 10.82 12.01
C PRO A 156 1.78 10.54 11.55
N ILE A 157 1.44 10.97 10.34
CA ILE A 157 0.12 10.76 9.70
C ILE A 157 0.28 9.93 8.43
N LEU A 158 -0.74 9.13 8.08
CA LEU A 158 -0.71 8.23 6.93
C LEU A 158 0.56 7.36 6.93
N LEU A 159 1.40 7.47 5.90
CA LEU A 159 2.71 6.86 5.87
C LEU A 159 3.72 7.76 5.14
N ARG A 160 4.99 7.52 5.41
CA ARG A 160 6.15 8.03 4.66
C ARG A 160 6.88 6.85 4.03
N GLN A 161 7.40 7.00 2.82
CA GLN A 161 8.12 5.91 2.15
C GLN A 161 9.20 6.41 1.20
N THR A 162 10.17 5.57 0.89
CA THR A 162 11.15 5.82 -0.16
C THR A 162 11.60 4.50 -0.80
N SER A 163 12.07 4.57 -2.04
CA SER A 163 12.53 3.43 -2.82
C SER A 163 14.02 3.49 -3.10
N PHE A 164 14.59 2.35 -3.49
CA PHE A 164 15.99 2.21 -3.85
C PHE A 164 16.13 1.12 -4.91
N LYS A 165 17.19 1.19 -5.73
CA LYS A 165 17.51 0.10 -6.65
C LYS A 165 18.11 -1.05 -5.84
N ALA A 166 17.46 -2.21 -5.85
CA ALA A 166 17.88 -3.36 -5.05
C ALA A 166 18.76 -4.32 -5.85
N LEU A 167 18.39 -4.64 -7.09
CA LEU A 167 19.10 -5.63 -7.90
C LEU A 167 18.87 -5.39 -9.40
N GLU A 168 19.83 -5.80 -10.23
CA GLU A 168 19.62 -5.93 -11.69
C GLU A 168 19.48 -7.41 -12.04
N GLU A 169 18.33 -7.77 -12.61
CA GLU A 169 18.02 -9.13 -13.04
C GLU A 169 18.22 -9.27 -14.54
N THR A 170 18.73 -10.42 -14.96
CA THR A 170 18.83 -10.79 -16.38
C THR A 170 17.51 -11.42 -16.82
N VAL A 171 16.96 -10.94 -17.94
CA VAL A 171 15.78 -11.50 -18.60
C VAL A 171 16.23 -12.29 -19.83
N LEU A 172 15.94 -13.58 -19.85
CA LEU A 172 16.29 -14.53 -20.90
C LEU A 172 15.11 -14.76 -21.85
N PHE A 173 15.38 -14.85 -23.15
CA PHE A 173 14.40 -15.16 -24.18
C PHE A 173 14.68 -16.55 -24.77
N ALA A 174 13.62 -17.29 -25.10
CA ALA A 174 13.77 -18.63 -25.66
C ALA A 174 14.65 -18.61 -26.93
N GLY A 175 15.69 -19.44 -26.95
CA GLY A 175 16.62 -19.57 -28.09
C GLY A 175 17.74 -18.53 -28.17
N GLN A 176 17.84 -17.58 -27.23
CA GLN A 176 18.91 -16.58 -27.20
C GLN A 176 19.87 -16.77 -26.01
N LYS A 177 21.18 -16.57 -26.23
CA LYS A 177 22.21 -16.64 -25.19
C LYS A 177 22.44 -15.31 -24.45
N GLN A 178 22.02 -14.19 -25.04
CA GLN A 178 22.12 -12.85 -24.45
C GLN A 178 20.72 -12.37 -24.08
N GLY A 179 20.56 -11.95 -22.82
CA GLY A 179 19.32 -11.37 -22.30
C GLY A 179 19.36 -9.84 -22.25
N THR A 180 18.25 -9.25 -21.79
CA THR A 180 18.22 -7.83 -21.37
C THR A 180 18.27 -7.74 -19.84
N HIS A 181 18.29 -6.53 -19.29
CA HIS A 181 18.28 -6.29 -17.85
C HIS A 181 17.00 -5.57 -17.42
N THR A 182 16.46 -5.98 -16.28
CA THR A 182 15.41 -5.23 -15.57
C THR A 182 15.86 -4.94 -14.14
N ALA A 183 15.57 -3.74 -13.66
CA ALA A 183 15.90 -3.34 -12.30
C ALA A 183 14.74 -3.73 -11.37
N ARG A 184 15.07 -4.40 -10.26
CA ARG A 184 14.17 -4.59 -9.13
C ARG A 184 14.44 -3.53 -8.09
N PHE A 185 13.38 -3.00 -7.53
CA PHE A 185 13.44 -1.93 -6.54
C PHE A 185 13.03 -2.48 -5.18
N GLY A 186 13.70 -1.98 -4.15
CA GLY A 186 13.26 -2.15 -2.77
C GLY A 186 12.54 -0.89 -2.32
N GLU A 187 11.79 -1.02 -1.24
CA GLU A 187 11.05 0.07 -0.62
C GLU A 187 11.11 -0.07 0.91
N ILE A 188 10.99 1.05 1.61
CA ILE A 188 10.87 1.12 3.07
C ILE A 188 9.75 2.09 3.43
N GLU A 189 8.95 1.76 4.46
CA GLU A 189 7.86 2.63 4.92
C GLU A 189 7.87 2.88 6.42
N GLN A 190 7.39 4.06 6.82
CA GLN A 190 7.04 4.42 8.19
C GLN A 190 5.55 4.76 8.25
N ARG A 191 4.81 4.03 9.09
CA ARG A 191 3.35 4.17 9.23
C ARG A 191 2.98 5.01 10.44
N GLY A 192 2.21 6.07 10.19
CA GLY A 192 1.60 6.94 11.19
C GLY A 192 0.14 6.59 11.47
N VAL A 193 -0.62 7.59 11.92
CA VAL A 193 -2.04 7.47 12.25
C VAL A 193 -2.94 7.58 11.01
N ALA A 194 -4.01 6.80 10.98
CA ALA A 194 -5.08 6.88 9.99
C ALA A 194 -5.86 8.19 10.15
N LEU A 195 -6.15 8.85 9.03
CA LEU A 195 -6.86 10.13 9.01
C LEU A 195 -8.38 9.92 8.82
N THR A 196 -9.17 10.82 9.38
CA THR A 196 -10.60 10.95 9.02
C THR A 196 -10.73 11.57 7.62
N PRO A 197 -11.91 11.57 7.00
CA PRO A 197 -12.12 12.33 5.75
C PRO A 197 -11.70 13.80 5.86
N LYS A 198 -11.96 14.44 7.00
CA LYS A 198 -11.55 15.82 7.29
C LYS A 198 -10.03 15.96 7.35
N GLY A 199 -9.34 15.07 8.07
CA GLY A 199 -7.88 15.07 8.12
C GLY A 199 -7.24 14.77 6.76
N ARG A 200 -7.85 13.86 5.98
CA ARG A 200 -7.42 13.51 4.64
C ARG A 200 -7.51 14.70 3.69
N GLN A 201 -8.64 15.41 3.70
CA GLN A 201 -8.84 16.65 2.94
C GLN A 201 -7.80 17.72 3.30
N LEU A 202 -7.56 17.96 4.59
CA LEU A 202 -6.52 18.91 5.03
C LEU A 202 -5.13 18.51 4.50
N TYR A 203 -4.77 17.23 4.59
CA TYR A 203 -3.52 16.76 3.99
C TYR A 203 -3.49 17.04 2.48
N ASP A 204 -4.55 16.72 1.73
CA ASP A 204 -4.57 16.87 0.27
C ASP A 204 -4.37 18.33 -0.14
N ASP A 205 -5.05 19.23 0.56
CA ASP A 205 -4.94 20.67 0.33
C ASP A 205 -3.53 21.17 0.63
N LEU A 206 -2.92 20.74 1.75
CA LEU A 206 -1.54 21.11 2.09
C LEU A 206 -0.51 20.54 1.12
N LEU A 207 -0.67 19.29 0.68
CA LEU A 207 0.21 18.68 -0.31
C LEU A 207 0.09 19.38 -1.66
N ARG A 208 -1.13 19.76 -2.07
CA ARG A 208 -1.36 20.56 -3.30
C ARG A 208 -0.71 21.93 -3.19
N ASN A 209 -0.82 22.59 -2.04
CA ASN A 209 -0.24 23.91 -1.80
C ASN A 209 1.29 23.88 -1.79
N ALA A 210 1.90 22.81 -1.29
CA ALA A 210 3.35 22.62 -1.35
C ALA A 210 3.87 22.40 -2.79
N GLY A 211 3.00 21.99 -3.71
CA GLY A 211 3.34 21.81 -5.12
C GLY A 211 4.37 20.71 -5.36
N THR A 212 5.08 20.81 -6.49
CA THR A 212 6.21 19.93 -6.83
C THR A 212 7.47 20.78 -6.96
N GLY A 213 8.48 20.51 -6.16
CA GLY A 213 9.75 21.25 -6.22
C GLY A 213 10.66 20.71 -7.31
N GLN A 214 11.52 21.58 -7.85
CA GLN A 214 12.55 21.20 -8.83
C GLN A 214 13.74 20.50 -8.16
N ASP A 215 14.00 20.79 -6.89
CA ASP A 215 15.02 20.14 -6.07
C ASP A 215 14.42 19.57 -4.78
N ASN A 216 14.97 18.44 -4.33
CA ASN A 216 14.41 17.71 -3.20
C ASN A 216 14.56 18.44 -1.86
N LEU A 217 15.64 19.22 -1.67
CA LEU A 217 15.90 19.87 -0.38
C LEU A 217 14.93 21.03 -0.16
N THR A 218 14.81 21.92 -1.13
CA THR A 218 13.85 23.04 -1.10
C THR A 218 12.42 22.53 -1.07
N HIS A 219 12.10 21.46 -1.81
CA HIS A 219 10.79 20.82 -1.73
C HIS A 219 10.47 20.34 -0.32
N GLN A 220 11.38 19.61 0.33
CA GLN A 220 11.16 19.11 1.69
C GLN A 220 11.06 20.23 2.72
N MET A 221 11.86 21.30 2.59
CA MET A 221 11.75 22.48 3.45
C MET A 221 10.41 23.18 3.27
N HIS A 222 9.96 23.37 2.03
CA HIS A 222 8.67 23.98 1.75
C HIS A 222 7.50 23.11 2.23
N LEU A 223 7.60 21.79 2.02
CA LEU A 223 6.63 20.82 2.53
C LEU A 223 6.52 20.88 4.06
N GLN A 224 7.66 20.95 4.77
CA GLN A 224 7.69 21.13 6.23
C GLN A 224 7.00 22.43 6.66
N GLU A 225 7.28 23.55 5.99
CA GLU A 225 6.64 24.84 6.28
C GLU A 225 5.12 24.77 6.10
N THR A 226 4.66 24.28 4.95
CA THR A 226 3.23 24.18 4.63
C THR A 226 2.50 23.28 5.64
N PHE A 227 3.10 22.16 6.04
CA PHE A 227 2.50 21.22 7.00
C PHE A 227 2.54 21.67 8.46
N ARG A 228 3.13 22.82 8.81
CA ARG A 228 2.92 23.45 10.14
C ARG A 228 1.46 23.73 10.43
N THR A 229 0.66 23.91 9.38
CA THR A 229 -0.80 24.08 9.45
C THR A 229 -1.51 22.82 9.96
N PHE A 230 -0.94 21.63 9.74
CA PHE A 230 -1.52 20.39 10.25
C PHE A 230 -1.14 20.19 11.72
N PRO A 231 -2.10 20.09 12.67
CA PRO A 231 -1.80 19.98 14.10
C PRO A 231 -0.91 18.78 14.43
N ASP A 232 0.21 19.02 15.11
CA ASP A 232 1.22 17.98 15.44
C ASP A 232 1.15 17.54 16.90
N SER A 233 -0.08 17.39 17.42
CA SER A 233 -0.33 16.78 18.73
C SER A 233 -1.56 15.88 18.67
N GLU A 234 -1.48 14.72 19.32
CA GLU A 234 -2.59 13.77 19.38
C GLU A 234 -3.86 14.41 19.96
N PHE A 235 -3.69 15.32 20.93
CA PHE A 235 -4.77 16.09 21.52
C PHE A 235 -5.53 16.92 20.48
N LEU A 236 -4.83 17.81 19.76
CA LEU A 236 -5.47 18.68 18.78
C LEU A 236 -6.05 17.89 17.62
N MET A 237 -5.36 16.82 17.19
CA MET A 237 -5.85 15.95 16.11
C MET A 237 -7.15 15.24 16.50
N ARG A 238 -7.26 14.75 17.75
CA ARG A 238 -8.50 14.15 18.27
C ARG A 238 -9.60 15.20 18.41
N GLN A 239 -9.30 16.33 19.07
CA GLN A 239 -10.27 17.39 19.32
C GLN A 239 -10.87 17.95 18.01
N GLN A 240 -10.05 18.08 16.97
CA GLN A 240 -10.48 18.59 15.67
C GLN A 240 -11.04 17.51 14.74
N GLY A 241 -11.06 16.24 15.16
CA GLY A 241 -11.55 15.10 14.38
C GLY A 241 -10.74 14.87 13.11
N LEU A 242 -9.41 14.98 13.18
CA LEU A 242 -8.50 14.83 12.03
C LEU A 242 -7.95 13.41 11.88
N ALA A 243 -7.88 12.64 12.96
CA ALA A 243 -7.35 11.28 12.95
C ALA A 243 -8.22 10.34 13.80
N TRP A 244 -8.09 9.05 13.54
CA TRP A 244 -8.80 7.99 14.24
C TRP A 244 -8.03 7.51 15.47
N PHE A 245 -8.73 7.31 16.58
CA PHE A 245 -8.14 6.88 17.84
C PHE A 245 -8.86 5.65 18.42
N ARG A 246 -8.09 4.76 19.03
CA ARG A 246 -8.58 3.63 19.80
C ARG A 246 -8.58 4.01 21.28
N TYR A 247 -9.74 3.91 21.92
CA TYR A 247 -9.94 4.19 23.32
C TYR A 247 -9.87 2.90 24.14
N ARG A 248 -9.19 2.95 25.28
CA ARG A 248 -9.22 1.89 26.29
C ARG A 248 -9.31 2.47 27.69
N LEU A 249 -10.02 1.76 28.57
CA LEU A 249 -10.01 2.06 30.00
C LEU A 249 -8.65 1.67 30.59
N THR A 250 -8.15 2.50 31.50
CA THR A 250 -7.04 2.15 32.37
C THR A 250 -7.58 1.36 33.57
N PRO A 251 -6.71 0.71 34.38
CA PRO A 251 -7.16 0.09 35.63
C PRO A 251 -7.90 1.07 36.56
N SER A 252 -7.50 2.35 36.58
CA SER A 252 -8.20 3.40 37.33
C SER A 252 -9.57 3.71 36.74
N GLY A 253 -9.68 3.80 35.41
CA GLY A 253 -10.96 4.00 34.73
C GLY A 253 -11.93 2.85 34.92
N GLU A 254 -11.43 1.62 34.98
CA GLU A 254 -12.24 0.43 35.25
C GLU A 254 -12.96 0.54 36.61
N ALA A 255 -12.24 1.00 37.66
CA ALA A 255 -12.81 1.23 38.98
C ALA A 255 -13.87 2.36 39.00
N HIS A 256 -13.82 3.26 38.02
CA HIS A 256 -14.76 4.39 37.87
C HIS A 256 -15.72 4.22 36.69
N ARG A 257 -15.91 2.99 36.17
CA ARG A 257 -16.73 2.75 34.96
C ARG A 257 -18.16 3.31 35.09
N GLN A 258 -18.74 3.28 36.28
CA GLN A 258 -20.09 3.81 36.51
C GLN A 258 -20.21 5.33 36.33
N ALA A 259 -19.09 6.05 36.37
CA ALA A 259 -19.01 7.49 36.18
C ALA A 259 -18.69 7.89 34.72
N ILE A 260 -18.68 6.94 33.79
CA ILE A 260 -18.47 7.15 32.37
C ILE A 260 -19.78 6.85 31.66
N HIS A 261 -20.26 7.81 30.87
CA HIS A 261 -21.56 7.75 30.23
C HIS A 261 -21.46 7.87 28.69
N PRO A 262 -22.41 7.28 27.94
CA PRO A 262 -22.47 7.46 26.50
C PRO A 262 -22.60 8.94 26.13
N GLY A 263 -21.80 9.39 25.17
CA GLY A 263 -21.75 10.78 24.73
C GLY A 263 -20.81 11.69 25.54
N ASP A 264 -20.17 11.19 26.61
CA ASP A 264 -19.15 11.94 27.33
C ASP A 264 -17.99 12.35 26.40
N ASP A 265 -17.49 13.57 26.58
CA ASP A 265 -16.21 13.97 25.99
C ASP A 265 -15.10 13.10 26.58
N PRO A 266 -14.33 12.35 25.77
CA PRO A 266 -13.22 11.54 26.27
C PRO A 266 -12.09 12.39 26.87
N GLN A 267 -11.98 13.69 26.56
CA GLN A 267 -10.83 14.50 26.97
C GLN A 267 -10.68 14.63 28.51
N PRO A 268 -11.70 15.02 29.29
CA PRO A 268 -11.59 15.03 30.75
C PRO A 268 -11.28 13.66 31.35
N LEU A 269 -11.77 12.58 30.73
CA LEU A 269 -11.52 11.21 31.18
C LEU A 269 -10.07 10.78 30.90
N ILE A 270 -9.47 11.29 29.83
CA ILE A 270 -8.05 11.11 29.52
C ILE A 270 -7.17 11.89 30.51
N GLU A 271 -7.52 13.13 30.83
CA GLU A 271 -6.79 13.96 31.81
C GLU A 271 -6.81 13.37 33.22
N ARG A 272 -7.93 12.74 33.61
CA ARG A 272 -8.03 11.96 34.87
C ARG A 272 -7.26 10.63 34.83
N GLY A 273 -6.75 10.24 33.67
CA GLY A 273 -6.09 8.95 33.47
C GLY A 273 -7.05 7.76 33.53
N TRP A 274 -8.35 7.95 33.32
CA TRP A 274 -9.35 6.89 33.31
C TRP A 274 -9.42 6.20 31.94
N ILE A 275 -9.27 6.99 30.88
CA ILE A 275 -9.21 6.53 29.49
C ILE A 275 -7.85 6.89 28.91
N VAL A 276 -7.37 6.09 27.97
CA VAL A 276 -6.29 6.50 27.08
C VAL A 276 -6.73 6.33 25.63
N ALA A 277 -6.46 7.34 24.82
CA ALA A 277 -6.64 7.33 23.38
C ALA A 277 -5.29 7.02 22.72
N GLN A 278 -5.25 5.99 21.88
CA GLN A 278 -4.07 5.60 21.12
C GLN A 278 -4.35 5.80 19.62
N PRO A 279 -3.46 6.44 18.85
CA PRO A 279 -3.67 6.62 17.42
C PRO A 279 -3.85 5.27 16.70
N ILE A 280 -4.87 5.14 15.86
CA ILE A 280 -5.06 3.94 15.03
C ILE A 280 -4.05 4.01 13.88
N THR A 281 -3.18 3.00 13.77
CA THR A 281 -2.19 2.95 12.68
C THR A 281 -2.87 2.93 11.32
N TYR A 282 -2.32 3.66 10.36
CA TYR A 282 -2.74 3.64 8.98
C TYR A 282 -2.30 2.35 8.29
N GLU A 283 -3.27 1.54 7.86
CA GLU A 283 -3.05 0.24 7.25
C GLU A 283 -3.07 0.25 5.72
N ASP A 284 -3.49 1.36 5.10
CA ASP A 284 -3.62 1.47 3.65
C ASP A 284 -2.37 2.13 3.01
N PHE A 285 -2.53 2.70 1.82
CA PHE A 285 -1.46 3.22 0.97
C PHE A 285 -1.77 4.65 0.52
N LEU A 286 -0.73 5.45 0.27
CA LEU A 286 -0.94 6.81 -0.25
C LEU A 286 -1.60 6.75 -1.65
N PRO A 287 -2.58 7.61 -1.96
CA PRO A 287 -3.24 7.61 -3.27
C PRO A 287 -2.28 7.91 -4.43
N VAL A 288 -1.20 8.68 -4.17
CA VAL A 288 -0.16 9.01 -5.17
C VAL A 288 0.86 7.87 -5.33
N SER A 289 1.07 7.06 -4.28
CA SER A 289 2.03 5.95 -4.27
C SER A 289 1.64 4.83 -5.23
N ALA A 290 0.34 4.58 -5.46
CA ALA A 290 -0.11 3.62 -6.45
C ALA A 290 0.40 3.90 -7.87
N ALA A 291 0.64 5.17 -8.21
CA ALA A 291 1.28 5.58 -9.46
C ALA A 291 2.79 5.85 -9.28
N GLY A 292 3.19 6.35 -8.11
CA GLY A 292 4.56 6.68 -7.71
C GLY A 292 5.47 5.46 -7.59
N ILE A 293 5.00 4.33 -7.06
CA ILE A 293 5.70 3.03 -7.00
C ILE A 293 6.07 2.58 -8.41
N PHE A 294 5.13 2.69 -9.35
CA PHE A 294 5.44 2.34 -10.73
C PHE A 294 6.35 3.40 -11.35
N GLN A 295 6.07 4.70 -11.23
CA GLN A 295 6.98 5.75 -11.73
C GLN A 295 8.40 5.62 -11.16
N SER A 296 8.53 5.22 -9.89
CA SER A 296 9.81 5.04 -9.22
C SER A 296 10.58 3.85 -9.79
N ASN A 297 9.88 2.81 -10.24
CA ASN A 297 10.43 1.64 -10.90
C ASN A 297 10.73 1.88 -12.39
N LEU A 298 10.15 2.92 -12.98
CA LEU A 298 10.11 3.15 -14.43
C LEU A 298 11.11 4.20 -14.94
N GLY A 299 11.77 4.95 -14.06
CA GLY A 299 12.72 6.01 -14.43
C GLY A 299 12.06 7.40 -14.40
N ASN A 300 12.89 8.44 -14.31
CA ASN A 300 12.57 9.83 -13.91
C ASN A 300 11.60 10.63 -14.82
N GLU A 301 10.75 10.01 -15.63
CA GLU A 301 9.84 10.76 -16.51
C GLU A 301 8.49 11.06 -15.86
N THR A 302 8.32 12.34 -15.50
CA THR A 302 7.09 12.92 -14.95
C THR A 302 6.05 13.11 -16.06
N GLN A 303 5.13 12.16 -16.25
CA GLN A 303 3.95 12.36 -17.10
C GLN A 303 2.74 12.90 -16.32
N ALA A 304 1.95 13.73 -17.01
CA ALA A 304 0.79 14.42 -16.47
C ALA A 304 -0.35 13.47 -16.04
N ARG A 305 -1.00 13.82 -14.93
CA ARG A 305 -2.02 13.02 -14.23
C ARG A 305 -3.40 13.27 -14.85
N SER A 306 -4.11 12.23 -15.28
CA SER A 306 -5.56 12.31 -15.49
C SER A 306 -6.28 11.48 -14.41
N HIS A 307 -7.23 12.11 -13.70
CA HIS A 307 -8.15 11.41 -12.80
C HIS A 307 -9.23 10.74 -13.65
N GLY A 308 -8.99 9.48 -14.02
CA GLY A 308 -9.99 8.68 -14.70
C GLY A 308 -11.06 8.19 -13.73
N ASN A 309 -12.12 8.98 -13.51
CA ASN A 309 -13.31 8.64 -12.70
C ASN A 309 -14.16 7.47 -13.26
N ALA A 310 -13.61 6.64 -14.16
CA ALA A 310 -14.36 5.64 -14.93
C ALA A 310 -13.85 4.20 -14.75
N SER A 311 -13.49 3.77 -13.53
CA SER A 311 -12.97 2.39 -13.35
C SER A 311 -13.25 1.66 -12.04
N ARG A 312 -13.97 2.23 -11.07
CA ARG A 312 -14.32 1.48 -9.84
C ARG A 312 -15.28 0.33 -10.13
N GLU A 313 -16.38 0.60 -10.84
CA GLU A 313 -17.35 -0.44 -11.20
C GLU A 313 -16.71 -1.56 -12.03
N ALA A 314 -15.92 -1.20 -13.06
CA ALA A 314 -15.18 -2.17 -13.86
C ALA A 314 -14.15 -2.96 -13.03
N PHE A 315 -13.50 -2.31 -12.06
CA PHE A 315 -12.58 -2.99 -11.14
C PHE A 315 -13.30 -3.97 -10.21
N GLU A 316 -14.38 -3.55 -9.56
CA GLU A 316 -15.17 -4.38 -8.66
C GLU A 316 -15.85 -5.54 -9.41
N GLN A 317 -16.26 -5.32 -10.67
CA GLN A 317 -16.73 -6.39 -11.55
C GLN A 317 -15.63 -7.42 -11.84
N ALA A 318 -14.41 -6.97 -12.15
CA ALA A 318 -13.28 -7.87 -12.37
C ALA A 318 -12.82 -8.58 -11.09
N LEU A 319 -12.94 -7.91 -9.94
CA LEU A 319 -12.61 -8.46 -8.61
C LEU A 319 -13.64 -9.50 -8.15
N GLY A 320 -14.89 -9.36 -8.58
CA GLY A 320 -16.02 -10.21 -8.18
C GLY A 320 -16.74 -9.75 -6.90
N CYS A 321 -16.31 -8.64 -6.29
CA CYS A 321 -16.92 -8.06 -5.10
C CYS A 321 -16.59 -6.55 -4.98
N PRO A 322 -17.36 -5.78 -4.19
CA PRO A 322 -17.04 -4.39 -3.92
C PRO A 322 -15.79 -4.26 -3.05
N VAL A 323 -15.00 -3.20 -3.27
CA VAL A 323 -13.91 -2.85 -2.35
C VAL A 323 -14.49 -2.20 -1.09
N LEU A 324 -13.91 -2.55 0.06
CA LEU A 324 -14.29 -1.94 1.35
C LEU A 324 -13.83 -0.48 1.42
N ASP A 325 -14.62 0.36 2.08
CA ASP A 325 -14.26 1.74 2.39
C ASP A 325 -13.38 1.77 3.66
N GLU A 326 -12.13 2.22 3.52
CA GLU A 326 -11.19 2.27 4.63
C GLU A 326 -11.63 3.23 5.74
N PHE A 327 -12.29 4.34 5.41
CA PHE A 327 -12.76 5.29 6.42
C PHE A 327 -13.84 4.66 7.29
N GLN A 328 -14.73 3.87 6.68
CA GLN A 328 -15.73 3.12 7.43
C GLN A 328 -15.06 2.12 8.37
N LEU A 329 -14.05 1.37 7.92
CA LEU A 329 -13.33 0.42 8.75
C LEU A 329 -12.65 1.09 9.97
N TYR A 330 -12.01 2.24 9.76
CA TYR A 330 -11.38 2.98 10.86
C TYR A 330 -12.41 3.58 11.83
N GLN A 331 -13.52 4.10 11.30
CA GLN A 331 -14.63 4.59 12.11
C GLN A 331 -15.19 3.46 12.99
N GLU A 332 -15.49 2.30 12.41
CA GLU A 332 -15.99 1.13 13.14
C GLU A 332 -15.00 0.68 14.22
N ALA A 333 -13.69 0.71 13.96
CA ALA A 333 -12.66 0.38 14.94
C ALA A 333 -12.63 1.39 16.11
N GLU A 334 -12.72 2.69 15.83
CA GLU A 334 -12.83 3.74 16.84
C GLU A 334 -14.12 3.56 17.67
N GLU A 335 -15.28 3.42 17.02
CA GLU A 335 -16.58 3.26 17.68
C GLU A 335 -16.65 1.99 18.53
N ARG A 336 -16.11 0.88 18.04
CA ARG A 336 -16.00 -0.36 18.82
C ARG A 336 -15.19 -0.15 20.09
N SER A 337 -14.12 0.65 20.02
CA SER A 337 -13.30 0.98 21.18
C SER A 337 -13.99 1.92 22.17
N LYS A 338 -14.74 2.91 21.67
CA LYS A 338 -15.59 3.80 22.46
C LYS A 338 -16.70 3.03 23.20
N ARG A 339 -17.40 2.12 22.52
CA ARG A 339 -18.43 1.24 23.13
C ARG A 339 -17.86 0.42 24.29
N ARG A 340 -16.66 -0.17 24.14
CA ARG A 340 -15.98 -0.89 25.24
C ARG A 340 -15.64 0.00 26.45
N CYS A 341 -15.50 1.31 26.24
CA CYS A 341 -15.26 2.28 27.30
C CYS A 341 -16.55 2.88 27.87
N GLY A 342 -17.73 2.57 27.32
CA GLY A 342 -19.01 3.17 27.71
C GLY A 342 -19.25 4.58 27.15
N LEU A 343 -18.49 4.99 26.12
CA LEU A 343 -18.61 6.32 25.49
C LEU A 343 -19.67 6.37 24.37
N LEU A 344 -20.13 5.22 23.89
CA LEU A 344 -21.13 5.07 22.82
C LEU A 344 -22.14 3.98 23.18
#